data_AF-A0AA38CPP0-F1
#
_entry.id   AF-A0AA38CPP0-F1
#
_cell.length_a   1.000
_cell.length_b   1.000
_cell.length_c   1.000
_cell.angle_alpha   90.00
_cell.angle_beta   90.00
_cell.angle_gamma   90.00
#
_symmetry.space_group_name_H-M   'P 1'
#
loop_
_entity.id
_entity.type
_entity.pdbx_description
1 polymer ?
#
loop_
_entity_poly.entity_id
_entity_poly.type
_entity_poly.pdbx_seq_one_letter_code
_entity_poly.pdbx_strand_id
1 'polypeptide(L)'
;RGPEGVSLLVGPHFKEGEPAVKLEKVSCNSAKFSDDGSKLLVTMESGVGIYDCDGATQICSIEVPGVISVAFSPRGKFLQTFRRPSNSQDKNLVLWDVQSGAAVYQLYQKNISKATW
;
A
#
# COMPACT_ATOMS: atom_id res chain seq x y z
N ARG A 1 -0.30 5.62 15.10
CA ARG A 1 -1.04 4.34 15.06
C ARG A 1 -1.69 4.14 16.42
N GLY A 2 -3.00 3.97 16.46
CA GLY A 2 -3.78 3.71 17.67
C GLY A 2 -4.55 2.40 17.55
N PRO A 3 -5.29 1.99 18.60
CA PRO A 3 -6.09 0.76 18.61
C PRO A 3 -7.19 0.74 17.53
N GLU A 4 -7.57 1.92 17.02
CA GLU A 4 -8.60 2.13 15.99
C GLU A 4 -8.03 2.21 14.55
N GLY A 5 -6.70 2.19 14.37
CA GLY A 5 -6.07 2.28 13.04
C GLY A 5 -4.91 3.26 12.91
N VAL A 6 -4.70 3.77 11.68
CA VAL A 6 -3.61 4.69 11.33
C VAL A 6 -4.18 5.97 10.72
N SER A 7 -3.57 7.12 11.05
CA SER A 7 -3.88 8.41 10.45
C SER A 7 -2.58 9.05 9.96
N LEU A 8 -2.65 9.74 8.82
CA LEU A 8 -1.55 10.52 8.26
C LEU A 8 -1.73 11.99 8.65
N LEU A 9 -0.68 12.61 9.20
CA LEU A 9 -0.66 14.02 9.58
C LEU A 9 0.40 14.73 8.75
N VAL A 10 0.10 15.93 8.26
CA VAL A 10 1.03 16.72 7.41
C VAL A 10 1.01 18.17 7.90
N GLY A 11 2.18 18.76 8.12
CA GLY A 11 2.36 20.16 8.53
C GLY A 11 3.81 20.45 8.99
N PRO A 12 4.27 21.72 8.96
CA PRO A 12 5.57 22.11 9.51
C PRO A 12 5.64 21.88 11.03
N HIS A 13 6.84 21.98 11.63
CA HIS A 13 7.03 21.94 13.09
C HIS A 13 6.00 22.83 13.79
N PHE A 14 5.05 22.21 14.49
CA PHE A 14 3.85 22.84 15.01
C PHE A 14 4.19 24.02 15.92
N LYS A 15 3.86 25.25 15.49
CA LYS A 15 3.81 26.42 16.36
C LYS A 15 2.37 26.79 16.76
N GLU A 16 1.37 26.55 15.90
CA GLU A 16 -0.05 26.79 16.21
C GLU A 16 -0.95 25.88 15.36
N GLY A 17 -1.93 25.21 15.99
CA GLY A 17 -3.03 24.50 15.34
C GLY A 17 -2.92 22.97 15.26
N GLU A 18 -3.96 22.27 15.70
CA GLU A 18 -4.08 20.81 15.54
C GLU A 18 -4.11 20.43 14.05
N PRO A 19 -3.36 19.39 13.63
CA PRO A 19 -3.42 18.92 12.25
C PRO A 19 -4.84 18.43 11.93
N ALA A 20 -5.51 19.11 11.01
CA ALA A 20 -6.85 18.74 10.56
C ALA A 20 -6.80 17.41 9.80
N VAL A 21 -7.70 16.49 10.17
CA VAL A 21 -7.87 15.21 9.46
C VAL A 21 -8.40 15.51 8.06
N LYS A 22 -7.61 15.16 7.02
CA LYS A 22 -8.00 15.37 5.61
C LYS A 22 -8.59 14.13 4.94
N LEU A 23 -8.39 12.94 5.49
CA LEU A 23 -8.87 11.67 4.93
C LEU A 23 -9.76 10.95 5.94
N GLU A 24 -10.80 10.28 5.45
CA GLU A 24 -11.66 9.43 6.28
C GLU A 24 -10.84 8.30 6.94
N LYS A 25 -11.28 7.86 8.12
CA LYS A 25 -10.65 6.70 8.79
C LYS A 25 -10.93 5.44 7.97
N VAL A 26 -9.86 4.72 7.62
CA VAL A 26 -9.94 3.45 6.89
C VAL A 26 -9.50 2.31 7.80
N SER A 27 -10.36 1.31 7.97
CA SER A 27 -9.99 0.07 8.65
C SER A 27 -8.89 -0.64 7.85
N CYS A 28 -7.74 -0.89 8.48
CA CYS A 28 -6.59 -1.46 7.80
C CYS A 28 -5.80 -2.42 8.70
N ASN A 29 -5.20 -3.42 8.07
CA ASN A 29 -4.32 -4.38 8.72
C ASN A 29 -2.93 -3.75 8.98
N SER A 30 -2.48 -2.90 8.06
CA SER A 30 -1.15 -2.28 8.12
C SER A 30 -1.11 -1.01 7.27
N ALA A 31 -0.17 -0.12 7.58
CA ALA A 31 0.20 1.00 6.73
C ALA A 31 1.72 1.20 6.72
N LYS A 32 2.29 1.58 5.57
CA LYS A 32 3.73 1.81 5.37
C LYS A 32 3.97 3.00 4.45
N PHE A 33 4.96 3.82 4.76
CA PHE A 33 5.42 4.86 3.84
C PHE A 33 6.31 4.27 2.74
N SER A 34 6.38 4.95 1.60
CA SER A 34 7.51 4.84 0.68
C SER A 34 8.79 5.33 1.35
N ASP A 35 9.95 4.90 0.85
CA ASP A 35 11.25 5.26 1.44
C ASP A 35 11.51 6.77 1.45
N ASP A 36 10.95 7.50 0.48
CA ASP A 36 11.01 8.97 0.38
C ASP A 36 9.89 9.69 1.15
N GLY A 37 8.98 8.95 1.80
CA GLY A 37 7.86 9.49 2.55
C GLY A 37 6.72 10.10 1.70
N SER A 38 6.88 10.18 0.38
CA SER A 38 5.90 10.84 -0.51
C SER A 38 4.58 10.08 -0.65
N LYS A 39 4.57 8.78 -0.35
CA LYS A 39 3.39 7.92 -0.47
C LYS A 39 3.14 7.12 0.79
N LEU A 40 1.86 6.90 1.06
CA LEU A 40 1.39 5.98 2.08
C LEU A 40 0.67 4.80 1.42
N LEU A 41 1.14 3.59 1.70
CA LEU A 41 0.47 2.35 1.37
C LEU A 41 -0.36 1.90 2.56
N VAL A 42 -1.65 1.66 2.33
CA VAL A 42 -2.58 1.11 3.31
C VAL A 42 -3.02 -0.26 2.83
N THR A 43 -2.88 -1.28 3.68
CA THR A 43 -3.30 -2.66 3.38
C THR A 43 -4.60 -2.97 4.11
N MET A 44 -5.61 -3.39 3.36
CA MET A 44 -6.96 -3.70 3.80
C MET A 44 -7.27 -5.17 3.52
N GLU A 45 -8.40 -5.67 4.00
CA GLU A 45 -8.85 -7.03 3.69
C GLU A 45 -9.13 -7.22 2.18
N SER A 46 -9.73 -6.21 1.55
CA SER A 46 -10.09 -6.21 0.13
C SER A 46 -8.91 -5.96 -0.81
N GLY A 47 -7.78 -5.45 -0.31
CA GLY A 47 -6.64 -5.09 -1.15
C GLY A 47 -5.77 -4.00 -0.57
N VAL A 48 -5.39 -3.03 -1.41
CA VAL A 48 -4.47 -1.96 -1.04
C VAL A 48 -4.93 -0.61 -1.55
N GLY A 49 -4.73 0.42 -0.73
CA GLY A 49 -4.88 1.83 -1.12
C GLY A 49 -3.52 2.51 -1.12
N ILE A 50 -3.28 3.37 -2.10
CA ILE A 50 -2.05 4.16 -2.18
C ILE A 50 -2.42 5.64 -2.17
N TYR A 51 -1.78 6.39 -1.30
CA TYR A 51 -2.10 7.79 -1.04
C TYR A 51 -0.87 8.67 -1.25
N ASP A 52 -1.12 9.86 -1.77
CA ASP A 52 -0.15 10.95 -1.83
C ASP A 52 -0.13 11.67 -0.49
N CYS A 53 1.06 11.80 0.11
CA CYS A 53 1.20 12.39 1.42
C CYS A 53 1.11 13.92 1.39
N ASP A 54 1.51 14.58 0.30
CA ASP A 54 1.53 16.03 0.23
C ASP A 54 0.11 16.59 0.06
N GLY A 55 -0.65 15.99 -0.86
CA GLY A 55 -2.04 16.35 -1.14
C GLY A 55 -3.05 15.73 -0.18
N ALA A 56 -2.67 14.69 0.56
CA ALA A 56 -3.58 13.82 1.32
C ALA A 56 -4.72 13.28 0.42
N THR A 57 -4.37 12.83 -0.78
CA THR A 57 -5.31 12.29 -1.77
C THR A 57 -5.00 10.83 -2.07
N GLN A 58 -6.02 10.07 -2.46
CA GLN A 58 -5.81 8.72 -2.93
C GLN A 58 -5.30 8.75 -4.37
N ILE A 59 -4.15 8.11 -4.61
CA ILE A 59 -3.56 7.92 -5.94
C ILE A 59 -4.30 6.78 -6.65
N CYS A 60 -4.39 5.61 -6.00
CA CYS A 60 -5.11 4.47 -6.55
C CYS A 60 -5.62 3.52 -5.46
N SER A 61 -6.55 2.65 -5.86
CA SER A 61 -7.01 1.49 -5.09
C SER A 61 -6.83 0.25 -5.95
N ILE A 62 -6.28 -0.83 -5.38
CA ILE A 62 -6.07 -2.09 -6.11
C ILE A 62 -6.72 -3.21 -5.32
N GLU A 63 -7.67 -3.89 -5.96
CA GLU A 63 -8.38 -5.03 -5.40
C GLU A 63 -7.50 -6.28 -5.45
N VAL A 64 -6.93 -6.65 -4.30
CA VAL A 64 -6.09 -7.84 -4.14
C VAL A 64 -6.50 -8.52 -2.84
N PRO A 65 -7.67 -9.18 -2.81
CA PRO A 65 -8.16 -9.82 -1.60
C PRO A 65 -7.18 -10.88 -1.11
N GLY A 66 -6.99 -10.94 0.21
CA GLY A 66 -6.08 -11.90 0.84
C GLY A 66 -4.60 -11.63 0.53
N VAL A 67 -4.22 -10.37 0.29
CA VAL A 67 -2.81 -9.98 0.15
C VAL A 67 -2.04 -10.29 1.43
N ILE A 68 -0.92 -10.99 1.28
CA ILE A 68 -0.07 -11.44 2.39
C ILE A 68 1.14 -10.54 2.53
N SER A 69 1.69 -10.09 1.40
CA SER A 69 2.87 -9.24 1.41
C SER A 69 2.77 -8.16 0.35
N VAL A 70 3.28 -6.98 0.70
CA VAL A 70 3.28 -5.78 -0.12
C VAL A 70 4.63 -5.06 0.01
N ALA A 71 5.15 -4.54 -1.08
CA ALA A 71 6.39 -3.78 -1.10
C ALA A 71 6.38 -2.75 -2.22
N PHE A 72 6.67 -1.49 -1.91
CA PHE A 72 7.13 -0.56 -2.94
C PHE A 72 8.52 -1.02 -3.40
N SER A 73 8.83 -0.82 -4.67
CA SER A 73 10.26 -0.78 -5.02
C SER A 73 10.87 0.60 -4.74
N PRO A 74 12.21 0.70 -4.64
CA PRO A 74 12.91 1.85 -4.05
C PRO A 74 12.53 3.23 -4.62
N ARG A 75 12.22 3.30 -5.92
CA ARG A 75 11.81 4.53 -6.63
C ARG A 75 10.32 4.93 -6.46
N GLY A 76 9.53 4.23 -5.65
CA GLY A 76 8.07 4.44 -5.48
C GLY A 76 7.09 4.14 -6.64
N LYS A 77 7.54 3.98 -7.90
CA LYS A 77 6.68 3.85 -9.12
C LYS A 77 5.82 2.57 -9.29
N PHE A 78 6.24 1.44 -8.74
CA PHE A 78 5.54 0.15 -8.80
C PHE A 78 5.40 -0.45 -7.40
N LEU A 79 4.30 -1.15 -7.19
CA LEU A 79 4.01 -1.94 -6.00
C LEU A 79 4.10 -3.42 -6.37
N GLN A 80 4.77 -4.23 -5.54
CA GLN A 80 4.72 -5.68 -5.62
C GLN A 80 3.74 -6.20 -4.57
N THR A 81 2.83 -7.09 -4.97
CA THR A 81 1.92 -7.79 -4.06
C THR A 81 2.06 -9.28 -4.21
N PHE A 82 1.91 -10.00 -3.09
CA PHE A 82 1.82 -11.45 -3.08
C PHE A 82 0.61 -11.92 -2.27
N ARG A 83 -0.08 -12.93 -2.81
CA ARG A 83 -1.15 -13.66 -2.11
C ARG A 83 -0.94 -15.18 -2.22
N ARG A 84 -1.61 -15.94 -1.37
CA ARG A 84 -1.64 -17.41 -1.49
C ARG A 84 -2.32 -17.78 -2.82
N PRO A 85 -1.68 -18.61 -3.67
CA PRO A 85 -2.33 -19.11 -4.88
C PRO A 85 -3.35 -20.20 -4.50
N SER A 86 -4.47 -20.30 -5.22
CA SER A 86 -5.39 -21.43 -5.04
C SER A 86 -4.99 -22.63 -5.90
N ASN A 87 -4.37 -22.37 -7.06
CA ASN A 87 -3.84 -23.37 -7.97
C ASN A 87 -2.58 -22.84 -8.71
N SER A 88 -1.95 -23.68 -9.53
CA SER A 88 -0.70 -23.35 -10.24
C SER A 88 -0.85 -22.39 -11.42
N GLN A 89 -2.07 -22.14 -11.88
CA GLN A 89 -2.36 -21.21 -12.98
C GLN A 89 -2.66 -19.79 -12.46
N ASP A 90 -2.99 -19.65 -11.18
CA ASP A 90 -3.29 -18.36 -10.56
C ASP A 90 -2.05 -17.47 -10.51
N LYS A 91 -2.14 -16.30 -11.13
CA LYS A 91 -1.13 -15.26 -10.94
C LYS A 91 -1.33 -14.63 -9.56
N ASN A 92 -0.33 -14.79 -8.72
CA ASN A 92 -0.39 -14.43 -7.30
C ASN A 92 0.77 -13.56 -6.84
N LEU A 93 1.81 -13.41 -7.66
CA LEU A 93 2.82 -12.37 -7.55
C LEU A 93 2.57 -11.36 -8.68
N VAL A 94 2.22 -10.13 -8.31
CA VAL A 94 1.84 -9.08 -9.26
C VAL A 94 2.63 -7.82 -8.98
N LEU A 95 3.15 -7.21 -10.05
CA LEU A 95 3.73 -5.89 -10.06
C LEU A 95 2.73 -4.91 -10.67
N TRP A 96 2.44 -3.83 -9.96
CA TRP A 96 1.44 -2.82 -10.33
C TRP A 96 2.12 -1.48 -10.54
N ASP A 97 1.74 -0.75 -11.58
CA ASP A 97 2.05 0.67 -11.69
C ASP A 97 1.25 1.46 -10.65
N VAL A 98 1.94 2.24 -9.82
CA VAL A 98 1.33 2.94 -8.68
C VAL A 98 0.43 4.08 -9.11
N GLN A 99 0.69 4.69 -10.26
CA GLN A 99 -0.08 5.84 -10.73
C GLN A 99 -1.41 5.42 -11.36
N SER A 100 -1.38 4.35 -12.15
CA SER A 100 -2.55 3.84 -12.88
C SER A 100 -3.29 2.72 -12.15
N GLY A 101 -2.66 2.06 -11.19
CA GLY A 101 -3.17 0.83 -10.57
C GLY A 101 -3.15 -0.38 -11.51
N ALA A 102 -2.56 -0.27 -12.71
CA ALA A 102 -2.53 -1.34 -13.69
C ALA A 102 -1.49 -2.40 -13.34
N ALA A 103 -1.85 -3.68 -13.50
CA ALA A 103 -0.88 -4.77 -13.42
C ALA A 103 0.05 -4.73 -14.64
N VAL A 104 1.34 -4.52 -14.41
CA VAL A 104 2.37 -4.47 -15.47
C VAL A 104 3.12 -5.79 -15.63
N TYR A 105 3.08 -6.64 -14.61
CA TYR A 105 3.70 -7.97 -14.67
C TYR A 105 3.04 -8.93 -13.67
N GLN A 106 2.89 -10.19 -14.06
CA GLN A 106 2.17 -11.21 -13.30
C GLN A 106 2.79 -12.59 -13.47
N LEU A 107 3.09 -13.28 -12.37
CA LEU A 107 3.55 -14.67 -12.40
C LEU A 107 2.93 -15.51 -11.28
N TYR A 108 3.03 -16.83 -11.44
CA TYR A 108 2.73 -17.78 -10.39
C TYR A 108 3.98 -18.00 -9.54
N GLN A 109 3.84 -17.86 -8.22
CA GLN A 109 4.88 -18.16 -7.25
C GLN A 109 4.33 -19.09 -6.17
N LYS A 110 4.97 -20.25 -6.00
CA LYS A 110 4.50 -21.28 -5.06
C LYS A 110 4.64 -20.84 -3.61
N ASN A 111 5.79 -20.25 -3.26
CA ASN A 111 6.10 -19.75 -1.92
C ASN A 111 7.01 -18.53 -2.02
N ILE A 112 6.97 -17.68 -1.00
CA ILE A 112 7.90 -16.57 -0.81
C ILE A 112 8.55 -16.71 0.56
N SER A 113 9.86 -16.50 0.62
CA SER A 113 10.64 -16.44 1.86
C SER A 113 11.15 -15.02 2.09
N LYS A 114 11.59 -14.71 3.31
CA LYS A 114 12.30 -13.43 3.59
C LYS A 114 13.53 -13.20 2.70
N ALA A 115 14.14 -14.27 2.17
CA ALA A 115 15.29 -14.17 1.28
C ALA A 115 14.90 -13.88 -0.18
N THR A 116 13.63 -14.04 -0.54
CA THR A 116 13.09 -13.84 -1.90
C THR A 116 12.06 -12.72 -1.96
N TRP A 117 11.92 -11.94 -0.87
CA TRP A 117 11.02 -10.80 -0.74
C TRP A 117 11.80 -9.51 -0.49
#